data_AF-A0A930VB02-F1
#
_entry.id   AF-A0A930VB02-F1
#
_cell.length_a   1.000
_cell.length_b   1.000
_cell.length_c   1.000
_cell.angle_alpha   90.00
_cell.angle_beta   90.00
_cell.angle_gamma   90.00
#
_symmetry.space_group_name_H-M   'P 1'
#
loop_
_entity.id
_entity.type
_entity.pdbx_description
1 polymer ?
#
loop_
_entity_poly.entity_id
_entity_poly.type
_entity_poly.pdbx_seq_one_letter_code
_entity_poly.pdbx_strand_id
1 'polypeptide(L)'
;MSLTKISAVVGGALVLGGAAVAGLSMSAQAAEAPATGVTRASAEVSSTTTGAAADEVAKAVDAAATSAIQEYGTPGRESLAYLATADPANDLYLRCIADRAESATGTATTTGTTTTETADSSSLTRPATAAETAVGEQAEAFCAPLEPAPPWELDRSNPEAPAFAAEVVERLEAAGVTEVAVAPDDGGDRVGIAFGGAGNDASSISKGMELLPSVALEVARG
;
A
#
# COMPACT_ATOMS: atom_id res chain seq x y z
N MET A 1 38.22 33.10 22.44
CA MET A 1 39.50 32.45 22.04
C MET A 1 39.48 31.05 22.66
N SER A 2 39.26 30.02 21.83
CA SER A 2 40.26 28.96 21.51
C SER A 2 40.63 28.10 22.74
N LEU A 3 40.56 26.77 22.77
CA LEU A 3 40.50 25.70 21.76
C LEU A 3 39.92 24.42 22.40
N THR A 4 39.12 23.71 21.61
CA THR A 4 39.17 22.28 21.29
C THR A 4 39.95 21.32 22.22
N LYS A 5 39.28 20.25 22.67
CA LYS A 5 39.87 18.91 22.75
C LYS A 5 38.90 17.83 22.26
N ILE A 6 39.26 17.26 21.12
CA ILE A 6 38.75 16.04 20.52
C ILE A 6 39.48 14.86 21.17
N SER A 7 38.77 13.79 21.51
CA SER A 7 39.34 12.47 21.80
C SER A 7 38.36 11.45 21.22
N ALA A 8 38.64 10.93 20.03
CA ALA A 8 39.51 9.79 19.73
C ALA A 8 38.71 8.47 19.72
N VAL A 9 38.45 8.03 18.49
CA VAL A 9 37.94 6.71 18.10
C VAL A 9 39.04 5.66 18.27
N VAL A 10 38.71 4.56 18.96
CA VAL A 10 39.31 3.22 18.87
C VAL A 10 38.13 2.28 19.13
N GLY A 11 37.67 1.45 18.19
CA GLY A 11 38.41 0.37 17.54
C GLY A 11 38.11 -0.93 18.29
N GLY A 12 37.20 -1.77 17.79
CA GLY A 12 36.84 -3.02 18.43
C GLY A 12 35.90 -3.89 17.58
N ALA A 13 36.47 -4.56 16.58
CA ALA A 13 35.83 -5.66 15.88
C ALA A 13 35.77 -6.90 16.80
N LEU A 14 34.59 -7.54 16.91
CA LEU A 14 34.45 -8.87 17.50
C LEU A 14 33.75 -9.82 16.52
N VAL A 15 34.62 -10.50 15.79
CA VAL A 15 34.62 -11.90 15.31
C VAL A 15 33.58 -12.87 15.92
N LEU A 16 32.94 -13.61 15.00
CA LEU A 16 32.47 -15.01 15.00
C LEU A 16 31.70 -15.61 16.19
N GLY A 17 30.59 -16.29 15.85
CA GLY A 17 29.97 -17.29 16.71
C GLY A 17 28.75 -17.96 16.07
N GLY A 18 28.99 -18.87 15.12
CA GLY A 18 28.00 -19.87 14.73
C GLY A 18 27.85 -20.92 15.84
N ALA A 19 26.61 -21.32 16.11
CA ALA A 19 26.31 -22.51 16.90
C ALA A 19 25.06 -23.18 16.31
N ALA A 20 25.31 -24.26 15.57
CA ALA A 20 24.35 -25.31 15.32
C ALA A 20 24.07 -26.07 16.63
N VAL A 21 22.82 -26.46 16.86
CA VAL A 21 22.49 -27.52 17.81
C VAL A 21 21.50 -28.47 17.16
N ALA A 22 21.96 -29.72 17.01
CA ALA A 22 21.17 -30.93 16.78
C ALA A 22 20.01 -31.00 17.80
N GLY A 23 18.81 -31.46 17.46
CA GLY A 23 18.52 -32.81 17.01
C GLY A 23 17.86 -33.58 18.17
N LEU A 24 16.54 -33.77 18.11
CA LEU A 24 15.85 -34.82 18.85
C LEU A 24 14.98 -35.62 17.88
N SER A 25 15.50 -36.80 17.58
CA SER A 25 14.86 -37.93 16.92
C SER A 25 13.96 -38.69 17.91
N MET A 26 12.78 -39.12 17.48
CA MET A 26 12.07 -40.25 18.08
C MET A 26 11.44 -41.12 16.98
N SER A 27 11.75 -42.40 17.06
CA SER A 27 11.64 -43.43 16.04
C SER A 27 10.31 -44.18 16.12
N ALA A 28 9.76 -44.60 14.98
CA ALA A 28 8.81 -45.72 14.90
C ALA A 28 9.11 -46.59 13.67
N GLN A 29 9.59 -47.81 13.95
CA GLN A 29 9.68 -49.00 13.08
C GLN A 29 8.25 -49.55 12.85
N ALA A 30 7.85 -50.34 11.86
CA ALA A 30 8.47 -51.08 10.77
C ALA A 30 7.34 -51.48 9.77
N ALA A 31 7.69 -51.70 8.50
CA ALA A 31 7.13 -52.77 7.66
C ALA A 31 7.91 -52.86 6.35
N GLU A 32 8.62 -53.96 6.17
CA GLU A 32 9.32 -54.35 4.93
C GLU A 32 8.35 -54.95 3.91
N ALA A 33 8.48 -54.55 2.63
CA ALA A 33 8.13 -55.36 1.46
C ALA A 33 8.85 -54.78 0.21
N PRO A 34 9.11 -55.60 -0.84
CA PRO A 34 10.40 -55.59 -1.53
C PRO A 34 10.50 -54.70 -2.78
N ALA A 35 11.77 -54.48 -3.13
CA ALA A 35 12.32 -53.75 -4.27
C ALA A 35 11.59 -53.88 -5.62
N THR A 36 11.31 -52.71 -6.22
CA THR A 36 11.37 -52.50 -7.66
C THR A 36 12.09 -51.18 -7.92
N GLY A 37 13.21 -51.28 -8.64
CA GLY A 37 14.12 -50.17 -8.87
C GLY A 37 13.51 -49.06 -9.71
N VAL A 38 13.70 -47.83 -9.25
CA VAL A 38 13.82 -46.66 -10.11
C VAL A 38 14.96 -45.83 -9.52
N THR A 39 16.05 -45.73 -10.28
CA THR A 39 17.16 -44.80 -10.02
C THR A 39 16.60 -43.38 -9.99
N ARG A 40 16.50 -42.78 -8.80
CA ARG A 40 16.25 -41.36 -8.64
C ARG A 40 17.53 -40.62 -8.99
N ALA A 41 17.59 -40.10 -10.21
CA ALA A 41 18.53 -39.04 -10.53
C ALA A 41 18.30 -37.91 -9.51
N SER A 42 19.36 -37.52 -8.80
CA SER A 42 19.41 -36.28 -8.04
C SER A 42 19.13 -35.13 -9.02
N ALA A 43 17.87 -34.69 -9.05
CA ALA A 43 17.57 -33.36 -9.55
C ALA A 43 18.01 -32.41 -8.45
N GLU A 44 19.21 -31.84 -8.62
CA GLU A 44 19.56 -30.59 -7.98
C GLU A 44 18.46 -29.59 -8.35
N VAL A 45 17.65 -29.22 -7.36
CA VAL A 45 16.70 -28.12 -7.48
C VAL A 45 17.56 -26.85 -7.52
N SER A 46 17.92 -26.45 -8.73
CA SER A 46 18.61 -25.20 -9.00
C SER A 46 17.67 -24.05 -8.63
N SER A 47 17.94 -23.40 -7.51
CA SER A 47 17.22 -22.25 -6.96
C SER A 47 17.39 -20.95 -7.78
N THR A 48 17.72 -21.07 -9.06
CA THR A 48 18.15 -19.95 -9.92
C THR A 48 17.03 -19.40 -10.81
N THR A 49 15.93 -20.14 -10.98
CA THR A 49 14.85 -19.76 -11.90
C THR A 49 13.90 -18.72 -11.32
N THR A 50 13.80 -18.60 -9.99
CA THR A 50 12.87 -17.68 -9.33
C THR A 50 13.26 -16.22 -9.51
N GLY A 51 14.56 -15.90 -9.59
CA GLY A 51 15.04 -14.53 -9.75
C GLY A 51 14.76 -13.95 -11.14
N ALA A 52 14.95 -14.75 -12.20
CA ALA A 52 14.71 -14.30 -13.57
C ALA A 52 13.21 -14.06 -13.86
N ALA A 53 12.33 -14.91 -13.32
CA ALA A 53 10.89 -14.72 -13.43
C ALA A 53 10.40 -13.47 -12.66
N ALA A 54 10.97 -13.20 -11.47
CA ALA A 54 10.65 -12.00 -10.72
C ALA A 54 11.14 -10.71 -11.43
N ASP A 55 12.30 -10.75 -12.08
CA ASP A 55 12.86 -9.62 -12.82
C ASP A 55 12.01 -9.26 -14.06
N GLU A 56 11.54 -10.26 -14.80
CA GLU A 56 10.64 -10.05 -15.94
C GLU A 56 9.26 -9.53 -15.52
N VAL A 57 8.73 -10.00 -14.40
CA VAL A 57 7.49 -9.45 -13.81
C VAL A 57 7.71 -7.99 -13.39
N ALA A 58 8.82 -7.67 -12.74
CA ALA A 58 9.13 -6.30 -12.33
C ALA A 58 9.24 -5.34 -13.52
N LYS A 59 9.89 -5.76 -14.62
CA LYS A 59 9.94 -4.98 -15.86
C LYS A 59 8.56 -4.76 -16.49
N ALA A 60 7.71 -5.79 -16.47
CA ALA A 60 6.35 -5.66 -16.99
C ALA A 60 5.52 -4.66 -16.17
N VAL A 61 5.67 -4.67 -14.85
CA VAL A 61 5.03 -3.70 -13.94
C VAL A 61 5.56 -2.29 -14.18
N ASP A 62 6.88 -2.11 -14.32
CA ASP A 62 7.49 -0.80 -14.60
C ASP A 62 7.06 -0.23 -15.97
N ALA A 63 6.96 -1.09 -16.98
CA ALA A 63 6.45 -0.71 -18.30
C ALA A 63 4.96 -0.33 -18.25
N ALA A 64 4.14 -1.06 -17.49
CA ALA A 64 2.74 -0.73 -17.28
C ALA A 64 2.58 0.61 -16.55
N ALA A 65 3.37 0.86 -15.51
CA ALA A 65 3.40 2.12 -14.79
C ALA A 65 3.81 3.30 -15.67
N THR A 66 4.86 3.12 -16.47
CA THR A 66 5.30 4.13 -17.45
C THR A 66 4.18 4.42 -18.46
N SER A 67 3.44 3.40 -18.88
CA SER A 67 2.34 3.55 -19.83
C SER A 67 1.16 4.32 -19.23
N ALA A 68 0.76 3.97 -18.00
CA ALA A 68 -0.30 4.68 -17.27
C ALA A 68 0.04 6.16 -17.05
N ILE A 69 1.28 6.45 -16.63
CA ILE A 69 1.75 7.83 -16.40
C ILE A 69 1.84 8.63 -17.72
N GLN A 70 2.22 8.00 -18.83
CA GLN A 70 2.22 8.68 -20.14
C GLN A 70 0.82 9.02 -20.63
N GLU A 71 -0.16 8.17 -20.35
CA GLU A 71 -1.55 8.32 -20.80
C GLU A 71 -2.34 9.33 -19.95
N TYR A 72 -2.24 9.21 -18.62
CA TYR A 72 -3.04 9.99 -17.68
C TYR A 72 -2.26 11.16 -17.05
N GLY A 73 -0.93 11.17 -17.17
CA GLY A 73 -0.06 12.12 -16.50
C GLY A 73 0.50 11.60 -15.18
N THR A 74 1.40 12.38 -14.59
CA THR A 74 2.01 12.04 -13.29
C THR A 74 1.06 12.47 -12.16
N PRO A 75 0.73 11.58 -11.20
CA PRO A 75 -0.03 11.97 -10.03
C PRO A 75 0.75 13.04 -9.24
N GLY A 76 0.06 14.13 -8.92
CA GLY A 76 0.62 15.18 -8.08
C GLY A 76 0.78 14.72 -6.65
N ARG A 77 1.76 15.29 -5.95
CA ARG A 77 1.82 15.24 -4.49
C ARG A 77 1.28 16.56 -3.97
N GLU A 78 0.13 16.51 -3.30
CA GLU A 78 -0.63 17.70 -2.94
C GLU A 78 -0.74 17.85 -1.42
N SER A 79 -0.91 19.10 -0.96
CA SER A 79 -1.15 19.35 0.47
C SER A 79 -2.57 18.94 0.85
N LEU A 80 -2.78 18.60 2.13
CA LEU A 80 -4.10 18.38 2.70
C LEU A 80 -5.06 19.54 2.41
N ALA A 81 -4.56 20.78 2.48
CA ALA A 81 -5.35 21.97 2.21
C ALA A 81 -5.81 22.08 0.76
N TYR A 82 -4.97 21.66 -0.19
CA TYR A 82 -5.33 21.60 -1.60
C TYR A 82 -6.33 20.47 -1.85
N LEU A 83 -6.05 19.27 -1.35
CA LEU A 83 -6.89 18.09 -1.53
C LEU A 83 -8.30 18.28 -0.96
N ALA A 84 -8.45 19.02 0.14
CA ALA A 84 -9.77 19.37 0.70
C ALA A 84 -10.63 20.24 -0.24
N THR A 85 -10.03 20.83 -1.28
CA THR A 85 -10.71 21.65 -2.30
C THR A 85 -10.60 21.08 -3.70
N ALA A 86 -9.88 19.96 -3.86
CA ALA A 86 -9.66 19.33 -5.15
C ALA A 86 -10.96 18.72 -5.68
N ASP A 87 -11.16 18.79 -6.99
CA ASP A 87 -12.29 18.15 -7.65
C ASP A 87 -12.01 16.65 -7.80
N PRO A 88 -12.80 15.75 -7.18
CA PRO A 88 -12.61 14.31 -7.33
C PRO A 88 -12.80 13.83 -8.77
N ALA A 89 -13.49 14.58 -9.64
CA ALA A 89 -13.56 14.29 -11.07
C ALA A 89 -12.21 14.44 -11.78
N ASN A 90 -11.24 15.10 -11.13
CA ASN A 90 -9.87 15.21 -11.62
C ASN A 90 -8.92 14.14 -11.06
N ASP A 91 -9.41 13.17 -10.29
CA ASP A 91 -8.60 12.05 -9.85
C ASP A 91 -8.16 11.19 -11.05
N LEU A 92 -6.85 11.08 -11.27
CA LEU A 92 -6.27 10.35 -12.41
C LEU A 92 -6.50 8.84 -12.29
N TYR A 93 -6.47 8.31 -11.06
CA TYR A 93 -6.70 6.90 -10.79
C TYR A 93 -8.15 6.52 -11.12
N LEU A 94 -9.14 7.28 -10.62
CA LEU A 94 -10.55 6.99 -10.89
C LEU A 94 -10.91 7.12 -12.38
N ARG A 95 -10.33 8.08 -13.09
CA ARG A 95 -10.49 8.21 -14.55
C ARG A 95 -9.90 7.01 -15.29
N CYS A 96 -8.70 6.58 -14.91
CA CYS A 96 -8.07 5.39 -15.46
C CYS A 96 -8.95 4.14 -15.26
N ILE A 97 -9.47 3.90 -14.05
CA ILE A 97 -10.33 2.74 -13.78
C ILE A 97 -11.60 2.78 -14.65
N ALA A 98 -12.24 3.95 -14.79
CA ALA A 98 -13.43 4.11 -15.60
C ALA A 98 -13.19 3.80 -17.10
N ASP A 99 -12.15 4.41 -17.69
CA ASP A 99 -11.79 4.19 -19.10
C ASP A 99 -11.47 2.72 -19.40
N ARG A 100 -10.81 2.04 -18.45
CA ARG A 100 -10.44 0.63 -18.57
C ARG A 100 -11.67 -0.28 -18.46
N ALA A 101 -12.63 0.05 -17.59
CA ALA A 101 -13.90 -0.65 -17.48
C ALA A 101 -14.76 -0.48 -18.75
N GLU A 102 -14.82 0.72 -19.33
CA GLU A 102 -15.52 0.98 -20.59
C GLU A 102 -14.88 0.23 -21.77
N SER A 103 -13.55 0.24 -21.84
CA SER A 103 -12.78 -0.47 -22.87
C SER A 103 -12.99 -1.98 -22.82
N ALA A 104 -13.13 -2.56 -21.62
CA ALA A 104 -13.34 -3.99 -21.44
C ALA A 104 -14.78 -4.45 -21.74
N THR A 105 -15.78 -3.57 -21.55
CA THR A 105 -17.18 -3.87 -21.89
C THR A 105 -17.53 -3.58 -23.34
N GLY A 106 -16.61 -2.96 -24.10
CA GLY A 106 -16.85 -2.57 -25.50
C GLY A 106 -17.84 -1.42 -25.66
N THR A 107 -18.18 -0.74 -24.56
CA THR A 107 -19.10 0.40 -24.55
C THR A 107 -18.30 1.69 -24.69
N ALA A 108 -17.65 1.87 -25.83
CA ALA A 108 -16.94 3.13 -26.11
C ALA A 108 -17.97 4.26 -26.29
N THR A 109 -18.12 5.13 -25.29
CA THR A 109 -18.94 6.34 -25.42
C THR A 109 -18.23 7.30 -26.36
N THR A 110 -18.55 7.22 -27.65
CA THR A 110 -18.16 8.26 -28.62
C THR A 110 -18.81 9.57 -28.16
N THR A 111 -18.00 10.50 -27.65
CA THR A 111 -18.44 11.85 -27.31
C THR A 111 -19.02 12.50 -28.56
N GLY A 112 -20.35 12.62 -28.59
CA GLY A 112 -21.09 13.34 -29.63
C GLY A 112 -22.18 12.51 -30.29
N THR A 113 -23.23 12.12 -29.57
CA THR A 113 -24.63 12.11 -30.06
C THR A 113 -25.55 11.93 -28.87
N THR A 114 -26.47 12.87 -28.70
CA THR A 114 -27.60 12.77 -27.77
C THR A 114 -28.47 11.58 -28.15
N THR A 115 -28.36 10.49 -27.41
CA THR A 115 -29.42 9.47 -27.37
C THR A 115 -29.67 9.13 -25.92
N THR A 116 -30.80 9.61 -25.43
CA THR A 116 -31.40 9.23 -24.16
C THR A 116 -31.73 7.74 -24.23
N GLU A 117 -30.80 6.88 -23.81
CA GLU A 117 -31.12 5.53 -23.39
C GLU A 117 -31.24 5.53 -21.87
N THR A 118 -32.48 5.46 -21.40
CA THR A 118 -32.82 5.06 -20.05
C THR A 118 -32.20 3.68 -19.79
N ALA A 119 -31.03 3.66 -19.17
CA ALA A 119 -30.49 2.46 -18.54
C ALA A 119 -31.47 2.06 -17.42
N ASP A 120 -32.13 0.92 -17.63
CA ASP A 120 -32.99 0.30 -16.65
C ASP A 120 -32.14 -0.13 -15.44
N SER A 121 -32.33 0.56 -14.31
CA SER A 121 -31.58 0.32 -13.06
C SER A 121 -31.82 -1.06 -12.43
N SER A 122 -32.55 -1.97 -13.07
CA SER A 122 -32.84 -3.31 -12.53
C SER A 122 -31.70 -4.32 -12.68
N SER A 123 -30.58 -3.98 -13.32
CA SER A 123 -29.46 -4.92 -13.54
C SER A 123 -28.38 -4.92 -12.45
N LEU A 124 -28.44 -4.02 -11.47
CA LEU A 124 -27.38 -3.81 -10.46
C LEU A 124 -27.27 -4.88 -9.36
N THR A 125 -27.93 -6.04 -9.50
CA THR A 125 -27.95 -7.09 -8.44
C THR A 125 -27.52 -8.47 -8.93
N ARG A 126 -26.71 -8.57 -10.00
CA ARG A 126 -26.03 -9.83 -10.33
C ARG A 126 -24.61 -9.82 -9.74
N PRO A 127 -24.17 -10.88 -9.06
CA PRO A 127 -22.76 -11.05 -8.71
C PRO A 127 -21.88 -10.92 -9.96
N ALA A 128 -20.74 -10.25 -9.83
CA ALA A 128 -19.75 -10.18 -10.89
C ALA A 128 -19.36 -11.59 -11.34
N THR A 129 -19.25 -11.80 -12.65
CA THR A 129 -18.66 -13.00 -13.22
C THR A 129 -17.15 -12.97 -13.00
N ALA A 130 -16.51 -14.14 -13.05
CA ALA A 130 -15.05 -14.22 -12.97
C ALA A 130 -14.34 -13.39 -14.06
N ALA A 131 -14.97 -13.22 -15.22
CA ALA A 131 -14.43 -12.37 -16.29
C ALA A 131 -14.52 -10.88 -15.92
N GLU A 132 -15.63 -10.43 -15.35
CA GLU A 132 -15.80 -9.06 -14.85
C GLU A 132 -14.84 -8.76 -13.69
N THR A 133 -14.61 -9.74 -12.79
CA THR A 133 -13.60 -9.63 -11.73
C THR A 133 -12.19 -9.51 -12.28
N ALA A 134 -11.80 -10.35 -13.25
CA ALA A 134 -10.46 -10.32 -13.84
C ALA A 134 -10.18 -9.00 -14.59
N VAL A 135 -11.22 -8.41 -15.21
CA VAL A 135 -11.13 -7.08 -15.82
C VAL A 135 -10.88 -6.01 -14.76
N GLY A 136 -11.60 -6.07 -13.64
CA GLY A 136 -11.40 -5.16 -12.51
C GLY A 136 -9.98 -5.23 -11.95
N GLU A 137 -9.50 -6.44 -11.65
CA GLU A 137 -8.13 -6.66 -11.14
C GLU A 137 -7.05 -6.17 -12.11
N GLN A 138 -7.25 -6.36 -13.42
CA GLN A 138 -6.32 -5.86 -14.43
C GLN A 138 -6.33 -4.33 -14.53
N ALA A 139 -7.51 -3.70 -14.44
CA ALA A 139 -7.64 -2.25 -14.42
C ALA A 139 -6.96 -1.66 -13.17
N GLU A 140 -7.21 -2.23 -12.00
CA GLU A 140 -6.56 -1.84 -10.74
C GLU A 140 -5.03 -1.96 -10.84
N ALA A 141 -4.52 -3.10 -11.31
CA ALA A 141 -3.08 -3.29 -11.47
C ALA A 141 -2.44 -2.30 -12.45
N PHE A 142 -3.13 -1.95 -13.53
CA PHE A 142 -2.64 -0.96 -14.49
C PHE A 142 -2.68 0.46 -13.94
N CYS A 143 -3.76 0.82 -13.23
CA CYS A 143 -3.98 2.16 -12.73
C CYS A 143 -3.30 2.44 -11.40
N ALA A 144 -2.88 1.42 -10.63
CA ALA A 144 -2.22 1.58 -9.32
C ALA A 144 -1.10 2.65 -9.28
N PRO A 145 -0.24 2.82 -10.30
CA PRO A 145 0.79 3.87 -10.31
C PRO A 145 0.25 5.31 -10.35
N LEU A 146 -1.05 5.48 -10.64
CA LEU A 146 -1.76 6.76 -10.64
C LEU A 146 -2.48 7.03 -9.32
N GLU A 147 -2.45 6.09 -8.36
CA GLU A 147 -3.02 6.32 -7.04
C GLU A 147 -2.45 7.61 -6.45
N PRO A 148 -3.30 8.49 -5.89
CA PRO A 148 -2.83 9.73 -5.30
C PRO A 148 -1.79 9.42 -4.22
N ALA A 149 -0.63 10.04 -4.34
CA ALA A 149 0.36 9.99 -3.29
C ALA A 149 -0.25 10.53 -1.98
N PRO A 150 0.19 10.04 -0.80
CA PRO A 150 -0.28 10.59 0.45
C PRO A 150 -0.04 12.12 0.48
N PRO A 151 -0.92 12.87 1.14
CA PRO A 151 -0.75 14.30 1.30
C PRO A 151 0.65 14.62 1.84
N TRP A 152 1.27 15.71 1.39
CA TRP A 152 2.65 16.05 1.77
C TRP A 152 2.87 16.07 3.28
N GLU A 153 1.88 16.52 4.06
CA GLU A 153 1.91 16.58 5.52
C GLU A 153 1.98 15.19 6.19
N LEU A 154 1.58 14.14 5.50
CA LEU A 154 1.57 12.76 6.00
C LEU A 154 2.59 11.85 5.28
N ASP A 155 3.27 12.34 4.25
CA ASP A 155 4.28 11.58 3.51
C ASP A 155 5.47 11.22 4.42
N ARG A 156 5.86 9.94 4.48
CA ARG A 156 7.03 9.49 5.24
C ARG A 156 8.34 10.16 4.81
N SER A 157 8.42 10.61 3.56
CA SER A 157 9.57 11.31 3.00
C SER A 157 9.66 12.76 3.48
N ASN A 158 8.56 13.31 4.01
CA ASN A 158 8.54 14.65 4.58
C ASN A 158 9.11 14.62 6.02
N PRO A 159 10.23 15.32 6.29
CA PRO A 159 10.81 15.35 7.64
C PRO A 159 9.91 16.02 8.69
N GLU A 160 8.91 16.80 8.27
CA GLU A 160 7.95 17.48 9.15
C GLU A 160 6.72 16.62 9.47
N ALA A 161 6.48 15.53 8.71
CA ALA A 161 5.29 14.70 8.87
C ALA A 161 5.10 14.12 10.28
N PRO A 162 6.15 13.66 11.00
CA PRO A 162 5.99 13.20 12.38
C PRO A 162 5.52 14.30 13.33
N ALA A 163 5.99 15.54 13.13
CA ALA A 163 5.60 16.68 13.96
C ALA A 163 4.16 17.11 13.66
N PHE A 164 3.80 17.16 12.38
CA PHE A 164 2.42 17.39 11.95
C PHE A 164 1.46 16.37 12.58
N ALA A 165 1.76 15.07 12.44
CA ALA A 165 0.91 14.01 13.00
C ALA A 165 0.80 14.10 14.52
N ALA A 166 1.89 14.46 15.22
CA ALA A 166 1.86 14.67 16.67
C ALA A 166 0.95 15.84 17.08
N GLU A 167 0.97 16.96 16.35
CA GLU A 167 0.07 18.09 16.63
C GLU A 167 -1.41 17.72 16.39
N VAL A 168 -1.71 16.94 15.34
CA VAL A 168 -3.06 16.44 15.09
C VAL A 168 -3.53 15.55 16.26
N VAL A 169 -2.67 14.64 16.73
CA VAL A 169 -2.95 13.79 17.90
C VAL A 169 -3.23 14.65 19.14
N GLU A 170 -2.38 15.63 19.43
CA GLU A 170 -2.55 16.54 20.59
C GLU A 170 -3.90 17.28 20.52
N ARG A 171 -4.30 17.78 19.35
CA ARG A 171 -5.59 18.46 19.19
C ARG A 171 -6.78 17.51 19.33
N LEU A 172 -6.68 16.27 18.86
CA LEU A 172 -7.71 15.25 19.05
C LEU A 172 -7.87 14.87 20.53
N GLU A 173 -6.75 14.71 21.25
CA GLU A 173 -6.76 14.48 22.70
C GLU A 173 -7.38 15.67 23.45
N ALA A 174 -7.01 16.90 23.09
CA ALA A 174 -7.61 18.12 23.66
C ALA A 174 -9.11 18.22 23.37
N ALA A 175 -9.57 17.71 22.24
CA ALA A 175 -10.99 17.60 21.90
C ALA A 175 -11.70 16.46 22.65
N GLY A 176 -10.98 15.63 23.41
CA GLY A 176 -11.51 14.54 24.22
C GLY A 176 -11.68 13.22 23.45
N VAL A 177 -10.77 12.94 22.51
CA VAL A 177 -10.54 11.60 21.93
C VAL A 177 -9.50 10.89 22.80
N THR A 178 -9.74 9.64 23.15
CA THR A 178 -8.84 8.80 23.97
C THR A 178 -8.15 7.74 23.11
N GLU A 179 -6.97 7.29 23.55
CA GLU A 179 -6.20 6.20 22.92
C GLU A 179 -5.99 6.46 21.41
N VAL A 180 -5.51 7.67 21.10
CA VAL A 180 -5.11 8.10 19.77
C VAL A 180 -3.59 8.27 19.74
N ALA A 181 -2.93 7.79 18.69
CA ALA A 181 -1.48 7.84 18.59
C ALA A 181 -1.00 7.92 17.14
N VAL A 182 0.22 8.43 16.97
CA VAL A 182 0.94 8.32 15.70
C VAL A 182 1.37 6.86 15.51
N ALA A 183 1.02 6.28 14.38
CA ALA A 183 1.37 4.91 14.01
C ALA A 183 1.86 4.86 12.55
N PRO A 184 2.71 3.91 12.17
CA PRO A 184 2.91 3.62 10.76
C PRO A 184 1.57 3.15 10.18
N ASP A 185 1.26 3.61 8.97
CA ASP A 185 0.15 3.05 8.22
C ASP A 185 0.47 1.65 7.69
N ASP A 186 -0.57 0.85 7.43
CA ASP A 186 -0.46 -0.50 6.89
C ASP A 186 0.28 -0.54 5.53
N GLY A 187 0.20 0.53 4.73
CA GLY A 187 0.91 0.67 3.45
C GLY A 187 2.38 1.11 3.58
N GLY A 188 2.77 1.65 4.74
CA GLY A 188 4.15 2.01 5.03
C GLY A 188 4.72 3.20 4.24
N ASP A 189 3.92 3.95 3.50
CA ASP A 189 4.31 5.13 2.74
C ASP A 189 3.95 6.46 3.44
N ARG A 190 3.03 6.39 4.41
CA ARG A 190 2.57 7.54 5.21
C ARG A 190 2.80 7.38 6.72
N VAL A 191 2.82 8.51 7.40
CA VAL A 191 2.64 8.62 8.85
C VAL A 191 1.13 8.56 9.11
N GLY A 192 0.69 7.53 9.83
CA GLY A 192 -0.72 7.31 10.15
C GLY A 192 -1.10 7.82 11.54
N ILE A 193 -2.40 7.97 11.76
CA ILE A 193 -2.99 8.24 13.08
C ILE A 193 -3.92 7.07 13.37
N ALA A 194 -3.63 6.36 14.47
CA ALA A 194 -4.39 5.21 14.89
C ALA A 194 -5.30 5.58 16.06
N PHE A 195 -6.54 5.09 16.01
CA PHE A 195 -7.48 5.08 17.12
C PHE A 195 -7.55 3.67 17.67
N GLY A 196 -7.06 3.44 18.88
CA GLY A 196 -7.10 2.10 19.45
C GLY A 196 -6.21 1.92 20.66
N GLY A 197 -6.53 0.88 21.41
CA GLY A 197 -5.91 0.53 22.67
C GLY A 197 -6.86 -0.33 23.48
N ALA A 198 -6.34 -1.09 24.44
CA ALA A 198 -7.19 -1.95 25.28
C ALA A 198 -8.23 -1.16 26.10
N GLY A 199 -8.01 0.14 26.27
CA GLY A 199 -8.92 1.07 26.96
C GLY A 199 -9.79 1.94 26.06
N ASN A 200 -9.71 1.81 24.73
CA ASN A 200 -10.48 2.70 23.83
C ASN A 200 -11.93 2.22 23.69
N ASP A 201 -12.87 3.15 23.68
CA ASP A 201 -14.29 2.87 23.52
C ASP A 201 -14.81 3.32 22.14
N ALA A 202 -15.93 2.73 21.72
CA ALA A 202 -16.49 2.99 20.39
C ALA A 202 -16.89 4.46 20.17
N SER A 203 -17.26 5.19 21.23
CA SER A 203 -17.65 6.60 21.11
C SER A 203 -16.44 7.50 20.87
N SER A 204 -15.31 7.20 21.54
CA SER A 204 -14.03 7.87 21.30
C SER A 204 -13.50 7.60 19.89
N ILE A 205 -13.52 6.34 19.41
CA ILE A 205 -13.12 5.99 18.05
C ILE A 205 -13.98 6.74 17.02
N SER A 206 -15.31 6.70 17.19
CA SER A 206 -16.23 7.37 16.26
C SER A 206 -15.98 8.88 16.21
N LYS A 207 -15.78 9.49 17.38
CA LYS A 207 -15.45 10.91 17.50
C LYS A 207 -14.09 11.25 16.87
N GLY A 208 -13.08 10.41 17.06
CA GLY A 208 -11.78 10.54 16.42
C GLY A 208 -11.89 10.53 14.90
N MET A 209 -12.63 9.57 14.34
CA MET A 209 -12.88 9.47 12.90
C MET A 209 -13.65 10.67 12.34
N GLU A 210 -14.59 11.23 13.12
CA GLU A 210 -15.35 12.43 12.74
C GLU A 210 -14.48 13.70 12.74
N LEU A 211 -13.62 13.86 13.76
CA LEU A 211 -12.81 15.07 13.95
C LEU A 211 -11.51 15.08 13.15
N LEU A 212 -10.95 13.91 12.83
CA LEU A 212 -9.63 13.81 12.20
C LEU A 212 -9.49 14.66 10.93
N PRO A 213 -10.43 14.66 9.96
CA PRO A 213 -10.26 15.42 8.73
C PRO A 213 -10.21 16.93 8.96
N SER A 214 -11.05 17.47 9.84
CA SER A 214 -11.08 18.90 10.12
C SER A 214 -9.86 19.33 10.94
N VAL A 215 -9.49 18.57 11.97
CA VAL A 215 -8.31 18.88 12.81
C VAL A 215 -7.03 18.84 11.97
N ALA A 216 -6.84 17.82 11.13
CA ALA A 216 -5.68 17.72 10.25
C ALA A 216 -5.60 18.91 9.27
N LEU A 217 -6.74 19.33 8.73
CA LEU A 217 -6.82 20.48 7.84
C LEU A 217 -6.52 21.81 8.55
N GLU A 218 -6.97 21.96 9.80
CA GLU A 218 -6.66 23.13 10.62
C GLU A 218 -5.17 23.22 10.90
N VAL A 219 -4.54 22.13 11.35
CA VAL A 219 -3.09 22.07 11.58
C VAL A 219 -2.32 22.39 10.29
N ALA A 220 -2.76 21.87 9.14
CA ALA A 220 -2.10 22.12 7.85
C ALA A 220 -2.18 23.59 7.41
N ARG A 221 -3.14 24.36 7.93
CA ARG A 221 -3.33 25.79 7.61
C ARG A 221 -2.60 26.74 8.57
N GLY A 222 -2.17 26.25 9.74
CA GLY A 222 -1.53 27.05 10.81
C GLY A 222 -2.53 27.78 11.69
#